data_AF-A0A246FIQ7-F1
#
_entry.id   AF-A0A246FIQ7-F1
#
_cell.length_a   1.000
_cell.length_b   1.000
_cell.length_c   1.000
_cell.angle_alpha   90.00
_cell.angle_beta   90.00
_cell.angle_gamma   90.00
#
_symmetry.space_group_name_H-M   'P 1'
#
loop_
_entity.id
_entity.type
_entity.pdbx_description
1 polymer ?
#
loop_
_entity_poly.entity_id
_entity_poly.type
_entity_poly.pdbx_seq_one_letter_code
_entity_poly.pdbx_strand_id
1 'polypeptide(L)'
;MLQPFKQLGISYRFYALDNQLEPEILPVLTKNELFLYINFFGLKNNFINRLATHYGDALVVDNTQDFFAQHCLHGWAFNSARKSFGVPDGGYLYGPAKQLGTADRYPVNMSYSADYLIDRLRGEQMQAYAGFIAYEQTLTNEPLQISAFSASLLSQVDYVAAMAARRANYACYHESLSELNILPIMLNLESLPADTVPFCYPLLLPSGEHIDRQALFRQNIFVPTLWPDVLTRMPDGFGWERQLTRRLLPLPLDHRYGFDEVKFVVSSLRKLLVQSRR
;
A
#
# COMPACT_ATOMS: atom_id res chain seq x y z
N MET A 1 -11.20 -4.50 0.36
CA MET A 1 -10.86 -5.41 1.47
C MET A 1 -12.08 -5.88 2.27
N LEU A 2 -13.02 -5.03 2.70
CA LEU A 2 -14.12 -5.48 3.59
C LEU A 2 -15.27 -6.23 2.88
N GLN A 3 -15.38 -6.10 1.56
CA GLN A 3 -16.52 -6.64 0.79
C GLN A 3 -16.61 -8.18 0.83
N PRO A 4 -15.52 -8.97 0.73
CA PRO A 4 -15.56 -10.42 0.92
C PRO A 4 -16.14 -10.84 2.27
N PHE A 5 -15.76 -10.16 3.37
CA PHE A 5 -16.29 -10.46 4.71
C PHE A 5 -17.81 -10.30 4.77
N LYS A 6 -18.33 -9.21 4.19
CA LYS A 6 -19.77 -8.96 4.11
C LYS A 6 -20.51 -10.01 3.29
N GLN A 7 -19.96 -10.41 2.14
CA GLN A 7 -20.56 -11.42 1.27
C GLN A 7 -20.60 -12.81 1.90
N LEU A 8 -19.56 -13.15 2.66
CA LEU A 8 -19.45 -14.44 3.36
C LEU A 8 -20.12 -14.45 4.74
N GLY A 9 -20.70 -13.33 5.20
CA GLY A 9 -21.28 -13.21 6.53
C GLY A 9 -20.25 -13.32 7.68
N ILE A 10 -18.97 -13.04 7.40
CA ILE A 10 -17.91 -13.07 8.41
C ILE A 10 -17.98 -11.78 9.23
N SER A 11 -18.16 -11.94 10.54
CA SER A 11 -18.13 -10.83 11.48
C SER A 11 -16.71 -10.30 11.67
N TYR A 12 -16.55 -8.99 11.78
CA TYR A 12 -15.26 -8.34 12.00
C TYR A 12 -15.39 -7.16 12.96
N ARG A 13 -14.28 -6.83 13.64
CA ARG A 13 -14.15 -5.67 14.53
C ARG A 13 -12.86 -4.95 14.22
N PHE A 14 -12.89 -3.62 14.22
CA PHE A 14 -11.69 -2.78 14.10
C PHE A 14 -11.01 -2.61 15.46
N TYR A 15 -9.70 -2.40 15.44
CA TYR A 15 -8.88 -2.07 16.60
C TYR A 15 -8.14 -0.75 16.35
N ALA A 16 -7.89 0.00 17.42
CA ALA A 16 -7.20 1.28 17.35
C ALA A 16 -5.69 1.08 17.18
N LEU A 17 -5.03 2.02 16.51
CA LEU A 17 -3.60 2.06 16.27
C LEU A 17 -2.92 3.14 17.11
N ASP A 18 -1.71 2.83 17.57
CA ASP A 18 -0.78 3.81 18.11
C ASP A 18 -0.01 4.56 17.00
N ASN A 19 0.87 5.47 17.41
CA ASN A 19 1.69 6.25 16.49
C ASN A 19 2.74 5.42 15.72
N GLN A 20 3.02 4.19 16.17
CA GLN A 20 3.86 3.22 15.48
C GLN A 20 3.08 2.42 14.43
N LEU A 21 1.78 2.68 14.25
CA LEU A 21 0.88 1.89 13.41
C LEU A 21 0.78 0.43 13.87
N GLU A 22 0.92 0.22 15.17
CA GLU A 22 0.68 -1.06 15.86
C GLU A 22 -0.64 -0.96 16.63
N PRO A 23 -1.35 -2.07 16.89
CA PRO A 23 -2.56 -2.04 17.71
C PRO A 23 -2.25 -1.49 19.11
N GLU A 24 -3.06 -0.55 19.61
CA GLU A 24 -2.91 -0.05 20.98
C GLU A 24 -3.01 -1.18 22.02
N ILE A 25 -3.86 -2.16 21.73
CA ILE A 25 -4.04 -3.38 22.51
C ILE A 25 -4.09 -4.56 21.54
N LEU A 26 -3.19 -5.53 21.73
CA LEU A 26 -3.23 -6.79 20.99
C LEU A 26 -4.49 -7.58 21.39
N PRO A 27 -5.35 -7.98 20.42
CA PRO A 27 -6.55 -8.73 20.73
C PRO A 27 -6.22 -10.14 21.24
N VAL A 28 -6.95 -10.59 22.25
CA VAL A 28 -6.97 -12.00 22.65
C VAL A 28 -7.96 -12.73 21.76
N LEU A 29 -7.48 -13.67 20.95
CA LEU A 29 -8.30 -14.41 20.01
C LEU A 29 -8.94 -15.62 20.67
N THR A 30 -10.21 -15.85 20.38
CA THR A 30 -10.93 -17.09 20.67
C THR A 30 -10.84 -18.06 19.49
N LYS A 31 -11.39 -19.27 19.66
CA LYS A 31 -11.41 -20.28 18.60
C LYS A 31 -12.13 -19.75 17.35
N ASN A 32 -11.49 -19.89 16.18
CA ASN A 32 -11.98 -19.44 14.86
C ASN A 32 -11.91 -17.92 14.63
N GLU A 33 -11.25 -17.15 15.50
CA GLU A 33 -10.94 -15.76 15.21
C GLU A 33 -9.58 -15.65 14.52
N LEU A 34 -9.48 -14.69 13.60
CA LEU A 34 -8.24 -14.35 12.90
C LEU A 34 -7.89 -12.90 13.23
N PHE A 35 -6.59 -12.62 13.32
CA PHE A 35 -6.08 -11.26 13.41
C PHE A 35 -5.58 -10.82 12.03
N LEU A 36 -6.28 -9.86 11.42
CA LEU A 36 -5.88 -9.26 10.14
C LEU A 36 -5.09 -7.98 10.42
N TYR A 37 -3.81 -7.97 10.09
CA TYR A 37 -2.92 -6.82 10.21
C TYR A 37 -2.47 -6.32 8.84
N ILE A 38 -2.47 -4.99 8.63
CA ILE A 38 -1.96 -4.37 7.42
C ILE A 38 -0.47 -4.09 7.59
N ASN A 39 0.36 -4.54 6.64
CA ASN A 39 1.76 -4.13 6.57
C ASN A 39 1.86 -2.69 6.05
N PHE A 40 1.67 -1.73 6.95
CA PHE A 40 1.64 -0.31 6.60
C PHE A 40 2.91 0.09 5.84
N PHE A 41 2.70 0.51 4.59
CA PHE A 41 3.72 1.00 3.65
C PHE A 41 4.87 0.01 3.34
N GLY A 42 4.78 -1.25 3.75
CA GLY A 42 5.89 -2.20 3.66
C GLY A 42 7.00 -1.94 4.68
N LEU A 43 6.70 -1.27 5.79
CA LEU A 43 7.67 -0.87 6.82
C LEU A 43 7.51 -1.65 8.14
N LYS A 44 6.54 -2.58 8.24
CA LYS A 44 6.17 -3.21 9.52
C LYS A 44 6.65 -4.65 9.66
N ASN A 45 7.61 -5.09 8.83
CA ASN A 45 8.13 -6.46 8.80
C ASN A 45 8.58 -6.98 10.18
N ASN A 46 9.30 -6.15 10.96
CA ASN A 46 9.73 -6.54 12.31
C ASN A 46 8.54 -6.77 13.26
N PHE A 47 7.50 -5.95 13.18
CA PHE A 47 6.31 -6.14 14.01
C PHE A 47 5.49 -7.35 13.56
N ILE A 48 5.37 -7.56 12.24
CA ILE A 48 4.74 -8.75 11.66
C ILE A 48 5.42 -10.02 12.15
N ASN A 49 6.76 -10.06 12.25
CA ASN A 49 7.48 -11.19 12.82
C ASN A 49 7.11 -11.43 14.31
N ARG A 50 6.90 -10.37 15.10
CA ARG A 50 6.41 -10.50 16.49
C ARG A 50 4.99 -11.06 16.53
N LEU A 51 4.10 -10.56 15.67
CA LEU A 51 2.74 -11.03 15.53
C LEU A 51 2.67 -12.49 15.10
N ALA A 52 3.53 -12.89 14.15
CA ALA A 52 3.60 -14.25 13.64
C ALA A 52 4.01 -15.24 14.74
N THR A 53 4.98 -14.87 15.58
CA THR A 53 5.35 -15.65 16.77
C THR A 53 4.22 -15.73 17.80
N HIS A 54 3.43 -14.66 17.95
CA HIS A 54 2.36 -14.60 18.95
C HIS A 54 1.07 -15.33 18.52
N TYR A 55 0.62 -15.12 17.29
CA TYR A 55 -0.67 -15.60 16.77
C TYR A 55 -0.56 -16.85 15.88
N GLY A 56 0.62 -17.16 15.33
CA GLY A 56 0.81 -18.30 14.43
C GLY A 56 -0.16 -18.29 13.24
N ASP A 57 -0.84 -19.41 13.02
CA ASP A 57 -1.80 -19.61 11.92
C ASP A 57 -3.02 -18.68 11.98
N ALA A 58 -3.30 -18.06 13.14
CA ALA A 58 -4.40 -17.11 13.28
C ALA A 58 -4.09 -15.71 12.73
N LEU A 59 -2.84 -15.44 12.33
CA LEU A 59 -2.45 -14.18 11.71
C LEU A 59 -2.74 -14.19 10.21
N VAL A 60 -3.36 -13.12 9.73
CA VAL A 60 -3.47 -12.78 8.31
C VAL A 60 -2.78 -11.42 8.09
N VAL A 61 -1.87 -11.34 7.13
CA VAL A 61 -1.14 -10.10 6.79
C VAL A 61 -1.61 -9.58 5.44
N ASP A 62 -2.16 -8.36 5.42
CA ASP A 62 -2.38 -7.61 4.19
C ASP A 62 -1.07 -6.92 3.78
N ASN A 63 -0.39 -7.53 2.81
CA ASN A 63 0.81 -7.01 2.14
C ASN A 63 0.45 -6.30 0.83
N THR A 64 -0.75 -5.73 0.68
CA THR A 64 -1.09 -4.99 -0.55
C THR A 64 -0.21 -3.75 -0.73
N GLN A 65 0.44 -3.27 0.33
CA GLN A 65 1.48 -2.24 0.32
C GLN A 65 2.91 -2.81 0.50
N ASP A 66 3.10 -4.11 0.29
CA ASP A 66 4.42 -4.75 0.32
C ASP A 66 4.48 -5.88 -0.71
N PHE A 67 4.72 -5.51 -1.97
CA PHE A 67 4.79 -6.51 -3.03
C PHE A 67 6.02 -7.41 -2.91
N PHE A 68 7.14 -6.86 -2.45
CA PHE A 68 8.44 -7.52 -2.47
C PHE A 68 8.65 -8.43 -1.26
N ALA A 69 7.83 -8.32 -0.21
CA ALA A 69 7.78 -9.32 0.85
C ALA A 69 7.42 -10.70 0.29
N GLN A 70 8.40 -11.61 0.31
CA GLN A 70 8.24 -13.00 -0.11
C GLN A 70 7.96 -13.95 1.07
N HIS A 71 7.95 -13.44 2.31
CA HIS A 71 8.03 -14.29 3.49
C HIS A 71 7.01 -13.88 4.55
N CYS A 72 6.06 -14.77 4.84
CA CYS A 72 5.55 -14.95 6.20
C CYS A 72 6.04 -16.33 6.66
N LEU A 73 6.95 -16.34 7.64
CA LEU A 73 7.44 -17.60 8.24
C LEU A 73 6.30 -18.38 8.90
N HIS A 74 5.27 -17.67 9.37
CA HIS A 74 4.07 -18.24 9.99
C HIS A 74 2.84 -17.37 9.67
N GLY A 75 1.69 -18.00 9.42
CA GLY A 75 0.42 -17.32 9.10
C GLY A 75 0.13 -17.17 7.61
N TRP A 76 -0.97 -16.47 7.32
CA TRP A 76 -1.45 -16.19 5.97
C TRP A 76 -1.03 -14.79 5.55
N ALA A 77 -0.76 -14.57 4.27
CA ALA A 77 -0.55 -13.23 3.73
C ALA A 77 -1.02 -13.13 2.29
N PHE A 78 -1.37 -11.93 1.85
CA PHE A 78 -1.66 -11.67 0.45
C PHE A 78 -1.18 -10.29 0.04
N ASN A 79 -0.88 -10.09 -1.25
CA ASN A 79 -0.47 -8.79 -1.78
C ASN A 79 -1.32 -8.35 -2.98
N SER A 80 -0.89 -7.27 -3.65
CA SER A 80 -1.49 -6.81 -4.90
C SER A 80 -0.41 -6.40 -5.89
N ALA A 81 -0.38 -7.04 -7.06
CA ALA A 81 0.54 -6.68 -8.13
C ALA A 81 0.21 -5.31 -8.75
N ARG A 82 -1.09 -5.02 -8.86
CA ARG A 82 -1.63 -3.78 -9.46
C ARG A 82 -1.16 -2.49 -8.77
N LYS A 83 -0.85 -2.58 -7.48
CA LYS A 83 -0.38 -1.42 -6.70
C LYS A 83 1.10 -1.10 -6.96
N SER A 84 1.88 -2.09 -7.39
CA SER A 84 3.33 -1.95 -7.58
C SER A 84 3.77 -1.89 -9.04
N PHE A 85 3.00 -2.51 -9.94
CA PHE A 85 3.30 -2.64 -11.36
C PHE A 85 2.09 -2.29 -12.23
N GLY A 86 2.36 -1.91 -13.48
CA GLY A 86 1.35 -1.56 -14.47
C GLY A 86 0.66 -2.78 -15.06
N VAL A 87 -0.09 -3.50 -14.22
CA VAL A 87 -0.89 -4.67 -14.60
C VAL A 87 -2.37 -4.47 -14.22
N PRO A 88 -3.31 -4.99 -15.02
CA PRO A 88 -4.74 -4.82 -14.77
C PRO A 88 -5.29 -5.74 -13.67
N ASP A 89 -4.62 -6.85 -13.37
CA ASP A 89 -5.01 -7.80 -12.34
C ASP A 89 -3.79 -8.50 -11.71
N GLY A 90 -4.03 -9.27 -10.65
CA GLY A 90 -3.02 -10.10 -10.01
C GLY A 90 -2.64 -9.73 -8.57
N GLY A 91 -2.16 -10.76 -7.88
CA GLY A 91 -1.69 -10.76 -6.51
C GLY A 91 -1.25 -12.17 -6.15
N TYR A 92 -0.53 -12.28 -5.04
CA TYR A 92 0.00 -13.54 -4.54
C TYR A 92 -0.64 -13.84 -3.19
N LEU A 93 -0.97 -15.11 -2.97
CA LEU A 93 -1.42 -15.66 -1.71
C LEU A 93 -0.29 -16.51 -1.11
N TYR A 94 0.04 -16.23 0.14
CA TYR A 94 1.04 -16.93 0.93
C TYR A 94 0.35 -17.57 2.13
N GLY A 95 0.84 -18.74 2.52
CA GLY A 95 0.31 -19.43 3.70
C GLY A 95 1.10 -20.71 4.00
N PRO A 96 0.76 -21.41 5.08
CA PRO A 96 1.41 -22.66 5.43
C PRO A 96 1.30 -23.67 4.29
N ALA A 97 2.42 -24.22 3.81
CA ALA A 97 2.46 -25.08 2.62
C ALA A 97 1.50 -26.29 2.68
N LYS A 98 1.21 -26.80 3.89
CA LYS A 98 0.25 -27.91 4.10
C LYS A 98 -1.22 -27.50 3.90
N GLN A 99 -1.53 -26.22 4.04
CA GLN A 99 -2.88 -25.65 3.95
C GLN A 99 -3.11 -24.91 2.63
N LEU A 100 -2.04 -24.49 1.96
CA LEU A 100 -2.09 -23.77 0.70
C LEU A 100 -2.41 -24.74 -0.46
N GLY A 101 -3.55 -24.53 -1.13
CA GLY A 101 -3.88 -25.23 -2.36
C GLY A 101 -3.21 -24.60 -3.59
N THR A 102 -3.31 -25.27 -4.75
CA THR A 102 -2.85 -24.69 -6.02
C THR A 102 -3.86 -23.68 -6.56
N ALA A 103 -3.37 -22.69 -7.30
CA ALA A 103 -4.23 -21.71 -7.98
C ALA A 103 -5.10 -22.36 -9.08
N ASP A 104 -4.68 -23.52 -9.61
CA ASP A 104 -5.36 -24.28 -10.68
C ASP A 104 -6.81 -24.66 -10.37
N ARG A 105 -7.21 -24.62 -9.10
CA ARG A 105 -8.61 -24.83 -8.68
C ARG A 105 -9.55 -23.68 -9.05
N TYR A 106 -9.02 -22.53 -9.44
CA TYR A 106 -9.78 -21.35 -9.85
C TYR A 106 -9.67 -21.13 -11.36
N PRO A 107 -10.69 -20.55 -12.03
CA PRO A 107 -10.56 -20.19 -13.43
C PRO A 107 -9.59 -19.01 -13.62
N VAL A 108 -8.97 -18.94 -14.79
CA VAL A 108 -8.13 -17.80 -15.19
C VAL A 108 -9.01 -16.58 -15.42
N ASN A 109 -8.57 -15.41 -14.92
CA ASN A 109 -9.27 -14.16 -15.15
C ASN A 109 -9.21 -13.76 -16.63
N MET A 110 -10.38 -13.79 -17.29
CA MET A 110 -10.56 -13.33 -18.68
C MET A 110 -11.21 -11.95 -18.76
N SER A 111 -11.70 -11.43 -17.64
CA SER A 111 -12.48 -10.19 -17.55
C SER A 111 -11.62 -9.07 -16.98
N TYR A 112 -10.61 -8.64 -17.74
CA TYR A 112 -9.74 -7.52 -17.37
C TYR A 112 -9.72 -6.45 -18.48
N SER A 113 -9.44 -5.20 -18.10
CA SER A 113 -9.15 -4.11 -19.05
C SER A 113 -7.79 -3.49 -18.72
N ALA A 114 -6.98 -3.29 -19.75
CA ALA A 114 -5.69 -2.61 -19.66
C ALA A 114 -5.71 -1.21 -20.31
N ASP A 115 -6.87 -0.72 -20.75
CA ASP A 115 -6.98 0.52 -21.55
C ASP A 115 -6.41 1.72 -20.79
N TYR A 116 -6.74 1.83 -19.50
CA TYR A 116 -6.23 2.90 -18.64
C TYR A 116 -4.70 2.86 -18.46
N LEU A 117 -4.08 1.68 -18.58
CA LEU A 117 -2.62 1.53 -18.55
C LEU A 117 -2.00 2.00 -19.86
N ILE A 118 -2.65 1.71 -20.99
CA ILE A 118 -2.25 2.17 -22.32
C ILE A 118 -2.36 3.69 -22.41
N ASP A 119 -3.46 4.28 -21.95
CA ASP A 119 -3.65 5.73 -21.89
C ASP A 119 -2.56 6.40 -21.03
N ARG A 120 -2.21 5.78 -19.89
CA ARG A 120 -1.11 6.26 -19.04
C ARG A 120 0.23 6.21 -19.76
N LEU A 121 0.50 5.16 -20.54
CA LEU A 121 1.71 5.03 -21.34
C LEU A 121 1.80 6.09 -22.45
N ARG A 122 0.65 6.49 -23.00
CA ARG A 122 0.53 7.57 -24.00
C ARG A 122 0.65 8.98 -23.42
N GLY A 123 0.69 9.11 -22.09
CA GLY A 123 0.73 10.40 -21.40
C GLY A 123 -0.65 11.05 -21.20
N GLU A 124 -1.73 10.30 -21.41
CA GLU A 124 -3.12 10.78 -21.28
C GLU A 124 -3.59 10.65 -19.82
N GLN A 125 -2.87 11.27 -18.89
CA GLN A 125 -3.02 11.09 -17.43
C GLN A 125 -4.46 11.22 -16.90
N MET A 126 -5.20 12.21 -17.41
CA MET A 126 -6.59 12.45 -16.98
C MET A 126 -7.53 11.34 -17.43
N GLN A 127 -7.37 10.88 -18.68
CA GLN A 127 -8.16 9.78 -19.24
C GLN A 127 -7.81 8.47 -18.55
N ALA A 128 -6.51 8.20 -18.38
CA ALA A 128 -6.02 7.05 -17.63
C ALA A 128 -6.58 7.01 -16.20
N TYR A 129 -6.64 8.14 -15.51
CA TYR A 129 -7.21 8.21 -14.16
C TYR A 129 -8.71 7.91 -14.17
N ALA A 130 -9.48 8.51 -15.08
CA ALA A 130 -10.91 8.23 -15.22
C ALA A 130 -11.17 6.75 -15.55
N GLY A 131 -10.40 6.17 -16.47
CA GLY A 131 -10.46 4.76 -16.83
C GLY A 131 -10.10 3.83 -15.67
N PHE A 132 -9.09 4.17 -14.87
CA PHE A 132 -8.75 3.43 -13.66
C PHE A 132 -9.91 3.41 -12.65
N ILE A 133 -10.55 4.56 -12.40
CA ILE A 133 -11.69 4.65 -11.47
C ILE A 133 -12.88 3.82 -11.99
N ALA A 134 -13.18 3.87 -13.29
CA ALA A 134 -14.24 3.07 -13.89
C ALA A 134 -13.94 1.57 -13.77
N TYR A 135 -12.70 1.16 -14.05
CA TYR A 135 -12.28 -0.23 -13.95
C TYR A 135 -12.32 -0.76 -12.51
N GLU A 136 -11.93 0.03 -11.51
CA GLU A 136 -12.06 -0.32 -10.09
C GLU A 136 -13.49 -0.73 -9.70
N GLN A 137 -14.51 -0.12 -10.31
CA GLN A 137 -15.93 -0.43 -10.04
C GLN A 137 -16.38 -1.77 -10.63
N THR A 138 -15.63 -2.32 -11.59
CA THR A 138 -15.94 -3.61 -12.25
C THR A 138 -15.39 -4.82 -11.49
N LEU A 139 -14.50 -4.60 -10.53
CA LEU A 139 -13.82 -5.68 -9.82
C LEU A 139 -14.80 -6.48 -8.95
N THR A 140 -14.68 -7.80 -9.02
CA THR A 140 -15.46 -8.74 -8.22
C THR A 140 -14.59 -9.31 -7.09
N ASN A 141 -15.23 -9.99 -6.12
CA ASN A 141 -14.52 -10.73 -5.07
C ASN A 141 -14.39 -12.22 -5.37
N GLU A 142 -14.67 -12.62 -6.61
CA GLU A 142 -14.52 -14.01 -7.00
C GLU A 142 -13.02 -14.37 -7.00
N PRO A 143 -12.61 -15.45 -6.34
CA PRO A 143 -11.24 -15.92 -6.41
C PRO A 143 -10.95 -16.43 -7.82
N LEU A 144 -10.07 -15.73 -8.52
CA LEU A 144 -9.61 -16.05 -9.88
C LEU A 144 -8.10 -16.20 -9.89
N GLN A 145 -7.57 -16.97 -10.85
CA GLN A 145 -6.16 -16.84 -11.18
C GLN A 145 -5.91 -15.52 -11.92
N ILE A 146 -4.68 -15.03 -11.82
CA ILE A 146 -4.22 -13.89 -12.63
C ILE A 146 -4.37 -14.17 -14.13
N SER A 147 -4.69 -13.14 -14.91
CA SER A 147 -4.72 -13.23 -16.37
C SER A 147 -3.35 -13.58 -16.95
N ALA A 148 -3.34 -14.27 -18.09
CA ALA A 148 -2.11 -14.56 -18.83
C ALA A 148 -1.37 -13.27 -19.25
N PHE A 149 -2.12 -12.18 -19.48
CA PHE A 149 -1.56 -10.88 -19.80
C PHE A 149 -0.74 -10.30 -18.63
N SER A 150 -1.32 -10.21 -17.44
CA SER A 150 -0.61 -9.72 -16.26
C SER A 150 0.55 -10.64 -15.87
N ALA A 151 0.38 -11.96 -15.98
CA ALA A 151 1.47 -12.92 -15.75
C ALA A 151 2.66 -12.66 -16.70
N SER A 152 2.40 -12.43 -17.99
CA SER A 152 3.42 -12.13 -18.99
C SER A 152 4.13 -10.79 -18.73
N LEU A 153 3.39 -9.75 -18.31
CA LEU A 153 4.00 -8.46 -17.96
C LEU A 153 4.88 -8.59 -16.71
N LEU A 154 4.40 -9.26 -15.67
CA LEU A 154 5.15 -9.47 -14.43
C LEU A 154 6.40 -10.32 -14.66
N SER A 155 6.39 -11.28 -15.59
CA SER A 155 7.58 -12.09 -15.88
C SER A 155 8.71 -11.31 -16.57
N GLN A 156 8.42 -10.11 -17.09
CA GLN A 156 9.40 -9.26 -17.78
C GLN A 156 9.99 -8.16 -16.88
N VAL A 157 9.52 -8.04 -15.64
CA VAL A 157 10.01 -7.03 -14.70
C VAL A 157 11.38 -7.43 -14.16
N ASP A 158 12.35 -6.52 -14.27
CA ASP A 158 13.58 -6.59 -13.49
C ASP A 158 13.29 -6.16 -12.04
N TYR A 159 12.94 -7.14 -11.20
CA TYR A 159 12.59 -6.88 -9.80
C TYR A 159 13.76 -6.32 -9.01
N VAL A 160 15.00 -6.71 -9.32
CA VAL A 160 16.18 -6.23 -8.59
C VAL A 160 16.41 -4.74 -8.88
N ALA A 161 16.36 -4.35 -10.15
CA ALA A 161 16.43 -2.94 -10.54
C ALA A 161 15.26 -2.13 -9.95
N ALA A 162 14.05 -2.69 -9.95
CA ALA A 162 12.87 -2.01 -9.41
C ALA A 162 12.96 -1.77 -7.89
N MET A 163 13.46 -2.75 -7.13
CA MET A 163 13.71 -2.61 -5.70
C MET A 163 14.79 -1.55 -5.43
N ALA A 164 15.90 -1.58 -6.15
CA ALA A 164 16.99 -0.62 -6.01
C ALA A 164 16.53 0.82 -6.29
N ALA A 165 15.80 1.06 -7.38
CA ALA A 165 15.28 2.38 -7.74
C ALA A 165 14.30 2.92 -6.67
N ARG A 166 13.35 2.09 -6.21
CA ARG A 166 12.42 2.44 -5.13
C ARG A 166 13.14 2.84 -3.84
N ARG A 167 14.17 2.10 -3.45
CA ARG A 167 14.97 2.37 -2.25
C ARG A 167 15.78 3.67 -2.39
N ALA A 168 16.39 3.92 -3.55
CA ALA A 168 17.08 5.17 -3.83
C ALA A 168 16.14 6.38 -3.78
N ASN A 169 14.94 6.25 -4.36
CA ASN A 169 13.92 7.30 -4.31
C ASN A 169 13.46 7.58 -2.87
N TYR A 170 13.27 6.53 -2.06
CA TYR A 170 12.93 6.68 -0.64
C TYR A 170 14.04 7.43 0.11
N ALA A 171 15.31 7.06 -0.11
CA ALA A 171 16.43 7.73 0.54
C ALA A 171 16.48 9.22 0.21
N CYS A 172 16.25 9.59 -1.06
CA CYS A 172 16.20 10.99 -1.50
C CYS A 172 15.06 11.78 -0.83
N TYR A 173 13.86 11.20 -0.72
CA TYR A 173 12.78 11.81 0.06
C TYR A 173 13.14 11.94 1.53
N HIS A 174 13.74 10.91 2.12
CA HIS A 174 14.09 10.88 3.53
C HIS A 174 15.12 11.97 3.87
N GLU A 175 16.18 12.10 3.09
CA GLU A 175 17.16 13.17 3.23
C GLU A 175 16.50 14.56 3.14
N SER A 176 15.54 14.73 2.23
CA SER A 176 14.93 16.03 1.96
C SER A 176 13.81 16.44 2.93
N LEU A 177 13.13 15.48 3.55
CA LEU A 177 11.84 15.68 4.24
C LEU A 177 11.77 15.07 5.64
N SER A 178 12.77 14.32 6.10
CA SER A 178 12.74 13.66 7.42
C SER A 178 12.50 14.63 8.57
N GLU A 179 13.12 15.82 8.54
CA GLU A 179 12.92 16.87 9.54
C GLU A 179 11.48 17.38 9.64
N LEU A 180 10.70 17.27 8.55
CA LEU A 180 9.29 17.66 8.51
C LEU A 180 8.35 16.49 8.83
N ASN A 181 8.86 15.26 8.82
CA ASN A 181 8.04 14.07 8.95
C ASN A 181 7.88 13.68 10.41
N ILE A 182 6.68 13.86 10.96
CA ILE A 182 6.39 13.50 12.35
C ILE A 182 5.99 12.02 12.50
N LEU A 183 6.03 11.22 11.43
CA LEU A 183 5.71 9.81 11.48
C LEU A 183 6.91 9.03 12.06
N PRO A 184 6.76 8.32 13.19
CA PRO A 184 7.90 7.70 13.90
C PRO A 184 8.34 6.34 13.35
N ILE A 185 7.70 5.84 12.29
CA ILE A 185 7.98 4.53 11.69
C ILE A 185 8.99 4.58 10.53
N MET A 186 9.65 5.72 10.34
CA MET A 186 10.62 5.89 9.25
C MET A 186 11.88 5.09 9.54
N LEU A 187 12.33 4.33 8.54
CA LEU A 187 13.49 3.46 8.65
C LEU A 187 14.63 3.97 7.78
N ASN A 188 15.86 3.78 8.26
CA ASN A 188 17.03 3.79 7.38
C ASN A 188 17.05 2.46 6.62
N LEU A 189 16.81 2.49 5.30
CA LEU A 189 16.75 1.28 4.51
C LEU A 189 18.11 0.61 4.34
N GLU A 190 19.22 1.34 4.45
CA GLU A 190 20.58 0.80 4.28
C GLU A 190 20.92 -0.24 5.35
N SER A 191 20.31 -0.16 6.53
CA SER A 191 20.48 -1.12 7.62
C SER A 191 19.50 -2.29 7.58
N LEU A 192 18.68 -2.38 6.53
CA LEU A 192 17.64 -3.41 6.38
C LEU A 192 17.92 -4.32 5.19
N PRO A 193 17.33 -5.53 5.18
CA PRO A 193 17.34 -6.42 4.02
C PRO A 193 16.97 -5.70 2.71
N ALA A 194 17.61 -6.13 1.62
CA ALA A 194 17.46 -5.49 0.31
C ALA A 194 16.03 -5.59 -0.27
N ASP A 195 15.28 -6.60 0.16
CA ASP A 195 13.87 -6.86 -0.18
C ASP A 195 12.88 -6.03 0.65
N THR A 196 13.34 -5.29 1.66
CA THR A 196 12.50 -4.30 2.36
C THR A 196 12.37 -3.06 1.47
N VAL A 197 11.23 -2.96 0.77
CA VAL A 197 10.98 -1.92 -0.23
C VAL A 197 9.65 -1.21 0.06
N PRO A 198 9.68 0.05 0.51
CA PRO A 198 8.46 0.76 0.85
C PRO A 198 7.55 1.00 -0.35
N PHE A 199 6.24 0.94 -0.12
CA PHE A 199 5.22 1.20 -1.15
C PHE A 199 5.23 2.66 -1.62
N CYS A 200 5.36 3.58 -0.68
CA CYS A 200 5.43 5.01 -0.85
C CYS A 200 6.37 5.60 0.22
N TYR A 201 6.71 6.88 0.12
CA TYR A 201 7.31 7.61 1.23
C TYR A 201 6.18 8.24 2.06
N PRO A 202 5.86 7.71 3.27
CA PRO A 202 4.75 8.21 4.06
C PRO A 202 5.16 9.48 4.82
N LEU A 203 4.77 10.65 4.29
CA LEU A 203 5.03 11.93 4.93
C LEU A 203 3.82 12.36 5.78
N LEU A 204 3.95 12.35 7.10
CA LEU A 204 2.97 12.94 8.00
C LEU A 204 3.47 14.32 8.44
N LEU A 205 2.80 15.37 7.99
CA LEU A 205 3.13 16.75 8.34
C LEU A 205 2.55 17.14 9.71
N PRO A 206 3.14 18.10 10.45
CA PRO A 206 2.59 18.70 11.68
C PRO A 206 1.16 19.27 11.52
N SER A 207 0.43 19.47 12.62
CA SER A 207 -1.01 19.79 12.59
C SER A 207 -1.35 21.15 12.00
N GLY A 208 -0.39 22.10 12.00
CA GLY A 208 -0.54 23.41 11.38
C GLY A 208 -0.20 23.44 9.89
N GLU A 209 0.32 22.35 9.33
CA GLU A 209 0.71 22.28 7.92
C GLU A 209 -0.38 21.58 7.11
N HIS A 210 -0.70 22.15 5.94
CA HIS A 210 -1.70 21.59 5.03
C HIS A 210 -1.22 21.70 3.58
N ILE A 211 -1.37 20.61 2.84
CA ILE A 211 -1.04 20.54 1.41
C ILE A 211 -2.31 20.32 0.61
N ASP A 212 -2.60 21.24 -0.32
CA ASP A 212 -3.64 21.02 -1.33
C ASP A 212 -3.19 19.94 -2.33
N ARG A 213 -3.74 18.73 -2.19
CA ARG A 213 -3.50 17.61 -3.11
C ARG A 213 -3.95 17.91 -4.53
N GLN A 214 -4.94 18.78 -4.72
CA GLN A 214 -5.38 19.18 -6.07
C GLN A 214 -4.30 20.03 -6.75
N ALA A 215 -3.57 20.86 -5.99
CA ALA A 215 -2.43 21.60 -6.53
C ALA A 215 -1.27 20.69 -6.96
N LEU A 216 -1.03 19.59 -6.24
CA LEU A 216 -0.09 18.54 -6.67
C LEU A 216 -0.60 17.81 -7.91
N PHE A 217 -1.88 17.44 -7.94
CA PHE A 217 -2.49 16.75 -9.06
C PHE A 217 -2.40 17.54 -10.36
N ARG A 218 -2.64 18.86 -10.32
CA ARG A 218 -2.45 19.78 -11.48
C ARG A 218 -1.01 19.81 -12.01
N GLN A 219 -0.04 19.38 -11.22
CA GLN A 219 1.37 19.24 -11.61
C GLN A 219 1.73 17.80 -11.99
N ASN A 220 0.74 16.93 -12.23
CA ASN A 220 0.89 15.50 -12.47
C ASN A 220 1.52 14.72 -11.29
N ILE A 221 1.45 15.27 -10.08
CA ILE A 221 1.89 14.59 -8.85
C ILE A 221 0.65 14.00 -8.17
N PHE A 222 0.46 12.69 -8.32
CA PHE A 222 -0.65 11.99 -7.70
C PHE A 222 -0.32 11.55 -6.28
N VAL A 223 -1.01 12.15 -5.30
CA VAL A 223 -0.87 11.79 -3.87
C VAL A 223 -2.24 11.41 -3.30
N PRO A 224 -2.57 10.11 -3.20
CA PRO A 224 -3.89 9.66 -2.77
C PRO A 224 -4.15 9.91 -1.29
N THR A 225 -5.43 10.00 -0.92
CA THR A 225 -5.88 9.83 0.46
C THR A 225 -6.05 8.34 0.73
N LEU A 226 -5.39 7.81 1.76
CA LEU A 226 -5.50 6.42 2.16
C LEU A 226 -6.55 6.26 3.25
N TRP A 227 -7.33 5.17 3.18
CA TRP A 227 -8.38 4.80 4.15
C TRP A 227 -9.41 5.91 4.46
N PRO A 228 -9.98 6.60 3.44
CA PRO A 228 -10.92 7.71 3.66
C PRO A 228 -12.18 7.28 4.43
N ASP A 229 -12.55 6.00 4.36
CA ASP A 229 -13.65 5.38 5.07
C ASP A 229 -13.53 5.51 6.60
N VAL A 230 -12.32 5.59 7.16
CA VAL A 230 -12.09 5.80 8.60
C VAL A 230 -12.74 7.09 9.10
N LEU A 231 -12.85 8.11 8.24
CA LEU A 231 -13.47 9.39 8.60
C LEU A 231 -14.98 9.31 8.81
N THR A 232 -15.63 8.29 8.26
CA THR A 232 -17.11 8.16 8.27
C THR A 232 -17.59 6.93 9.02
N ARG A 233 -16.76 5.88 9.10
CA ARG A 233 -17.17 4.58 9.65
C ARG A 233 -17.26 4.54 11.17
N MET A 234 -16.38 5.24 11.89
CA MET A 234 -16.26 5.12 13.35
C MET A 234 -16.15 6.51 14.02
N PRO A 235 -17.13 6.92 14.85
CA PRO A 235 -17.11 8.24 15.49
C PRO A 235 -16.09 8.32 16.64
N ASP A 236 -15.90 7.26 17.43
CA ASP A 236 -15.09 7.28 18.65
C ASP A 236 -13.96 6.23 18.62
N GLY A 237 -12.87 6.47 19.35
CA GLY A 237 -11.77 5.51 19.55
C GLY A 237 -10.69 5.44 18.47
N PHE A 238 -10.86 6.10 17.32
CA PHE A 238 -9.90 6.05 16.19
C PHE A 238 -9.32 7.44 15.86
N GLY A 239 -8.92 8.17 16.91
CA GLY A 239 -8.47 9.55 16.78
C GLY A 239 -7.22 9.69 15.92
N TRP A 240 -6.24 8.81 16.16
CA TRP A 240 -4.96 8.80 15.45
C TRP A 240 -5.13 8.48 13.96
N GLU A 241 -5.91 7.46 13.61
CA GLU A 241 -6.12 7.00 12.24
C GLU A 241 -6.86 8.04 11.41
N ARG A 242 -7.80 8.78 12.02
CA ARG A 242 -8.43 9.93 11.37
C ARG A 242 -7.44 11.05 11.11
N GLN A 243 -6.51 11.32 12.04
CA GLN A 243 -5.45 12.31 11.80
C GLN A 243 -4.51 11.85 10.69
N LEU A 244 -4.09 10.58 10.71
CA LEU A 244 -3.28 9.96 9.68
C LEU A 244 -3.95 10.10 8.31
N THR A 245 -5.21 9.68 8.18
CA THR A 245 -5.99 9.78 6.94
C THR A 245 -6.06 11.20 6.39
N ARG A 246 -6.23 12.21 7.24
CA ARG A 246 -6.35 13.61 6.83
C ARG A 246 -5.01 14.21 6.37
N ARG A 247 -3.91 13.86 7.03
CA ARG A 247 -2.63 14.60 6.92
C ARG A 247 -1.51 13.83 6.23
N LEU A 248 -1.60 12.51 6.15
CA LEU A 248 -0.56 11.67 5.55
C LEU A 248 -0.48 11.88 4.04
N LEU A 249 0.66 12.29 3.52
CA LEU A 249 0.98 12.37 2.11
C LEU A 249 1.81 11.14 1.70
N PRO A 250 1.19 10.09 1.12
CA PRO A 250 1.94 8.96 0.56
C PRO A 250 2.61 9.38 -0.76
N LEU A 251 3.87 9.82 -0.69
CA LEU A 251 4.60 10.31 -1.86
C LEU A 251 5.05 9.14 -2.74
N PRO A 252 4.98 9.27 -4.07
CA PRO A 252 5.18 8.14 -4.95
C PRO A 252 6.66 7.74 -5.05
N LEU A 253 6.91 6.43 -5.01
CA LEU A 253 8.24 5.81 -5.11
C LEU A 253 8.43 4.98 -6.38
N ASP A 254 7.66 5.24 -7.44
CA ASP A 254 7.67 4.42 -8.64
C ASP A 254 9.11 4.16 -9.15
N HIS A 255 9.40 2.90 -9.52
CA HIS A 255 10.74 2.48 -9.93
C HIS A 255 11.16 3.06 -11.29
N ARG A 256 10.22 3.64 -12.05
CA ARG A 256 10.48 4.35 -13.30
C ARG A 256 10.93 5.80 -13.05
N TYR A 257 10.83 6.28 -11.82
CA TYR A 257 11.28 7.62 -11.44
C TYR A 257 12.75 7.57 -11.05
N GLY A 258 13.46 8.64 -11.38
CA GLY A 258 14.79 8.92 -10.88
C GLY A 258 14.79 10.08 -9.89
N PHE A 259 16.01 10.55 -9.65
CA PHE A 259 16.30 11.63 -8.72
C PHE A 259 15.60 12.95 -9.08
N ASP A 260 15.46 13.26 -10.37
CA ASP A 260 14.87 14.51 -10.83
C ASP A 260 13.35 14.57 -10.57
N GLU A 261 12.64 13.46 -10.78
CA GLU A 261 11.21 13.36 -10.44
C GLU A 261 10.99 13.52 -8.93
N VAL A 262 11.82 12.88 -8.10
CA VAL A 262 11.74 13.02 -6.64
C VAL A 262 12.00 14.47 -6.22
N LYS A 263 13.04 15.11 -6.77
CA LYS A 263 13.33 16.53 -6.52
C LYS A 263 12.19 17.45 -6.94
N PHE A 264 11.56 17.16 -8.09
CA PHE A 264 10.40 17.91 -8.53
C PHE A 264 9.28 17.85 -7.49
N VAL A 265 8.93 16.65 -7.01
CA VAL A 265 7.91 16.46 -5.96
C VAL A 265 8.26 17.22 -4.68
N VAL A 266 9.50 17.09 -4.19
CA VAL A 266 9.98 17.81 -3.00
C VAL A 266 9.86 19.33 -3.20
N SER A 267 10.25 19.84 -4.37
CA SER A 267 10.18 21.27 -4.67
C SER A 267 8.75 21.79 -4.69
N SER A 268 7.81 21.02 -5.25
CA SER A 268 6.38 21.36 -5.30
C SER A 268 5.77 21.36 -3.91
N LEU A 269 6.11 20.37 -3.06
CA LEU A 269 5.68 20.34 -1.66
C LEU A 269 6.17 21.56 -0.88
N ARG A 270 7.47 21.89 -0.97
CA ARG A 270 8.04 23.05 -0.26
C ARG A 270 7.39 24.36 -0.67
N LYS A 271 7.11 24.55 -1.96
CA LYS A 271 6.37 25.74 -2.44
C LYS A 271 4.98 25.85 -1.83
N LEU A 272 4.24 24.75 -1.76
CA LEU A 272 2.89 24.72 -1.19
C LEU A 272 2.91 24.96 0.33
N LEU A 273 3.89 24.42 1.07
CA LEU A 273 4.05 24.70 2.51
C LEU A 273 4.32 26.17 2.81
N VAL A 274 5.12 26.84 1.97
CA VAL A 274 5.38 28.29 2.13
C VAL A 274 4.11 29.10 1.85
N GLN A 275 3.30 28.67 0.88
CA GLN A 275 2.05 29.34 0.53
C GLN A 275 0.96 29.14 1.60
N SER A 276 0.88 27.97 2.24
CA SER A 276 -0.12 27.71 3.28
C SER A 276 0.13 28.46 4.59
N ARG A 277 1.35 28.97 4.80
CA ARG A 277 1.73 29.79 5.96
C ARG A 277 1.49 31.29 5.78
N ARG A 278 1.10 31.73 4.58
CA ARG A 278 0.75 33.12 4.26
C ARG A 278 -0.76 33.31 4.30
#